data_AF-A0A927C4W5-F1
#
_entry.id   AF-A0A927C4W5-F1
#
_cell.length_a   1.000
_cell.length_b   1.000
_cell.length_c   1.000
_cell.angle_alpha   90.00
_cell.angle_beta   90.00
_cell.angle_gamma   90.00
#
_symmetry.space_group_name_H-M   'P 1'
#
loop_
_entity.id
_entity.type
_entity.pdbx_description
1 polymer ?
#
loop_
_entity_poly.entity_id
_entity_poly.type
_entity_poly.pdbx_seq_one_letter_code
_entity_poly.pdbx_strand_id
1 'polypeptide(L)'
;MRVGGVGGGQEPGETIAECALREAQEELGNPNVRLLSSTATYFHNMDTDEVVQVPCIDETPPFLLQRITSSNPDEPYKPGLPTGPYVYFGLYRAETDEARINPDDDVAAILFVPVERWPVLEQSATLGQMMELGCELLERAPIPRELRLWVPENESMRTVMRLLFPPD
;
A
#
# COMPACT_ATOMS: atom_id res chain seq x y z
N MET A 1 -5.08 -14.05 -8.72
CA MET A 1 -4.93 -13.72 -7.29
C MET A 1 -4.69 -12.23 -7.20
N ARG A 2 -5.43 -11.51 -6.35
CA ARG A 2 -5.24 -10.06 -6.16
C ARG A 2 -3.92 -9.82 -5.44
N VAL A 3 -3.19 -8.79 -5.87
CA VAL A 3 -2.04 -8.22 -5.18
C VAL A 3 -2.40 -6.78 -4.80
N GLY A 4 -2.15 -6.41 -3.55
CA GLY A 4 -2.31 -5.05 -3.05
C GLY A 4 -1.11 -4.66 -2.19
N GLY A 5 -0.98 -3.36 -1.91
CA GLY A 5 -0.01 -2.89 -0.91
C GLY A 5 -0.35 -3.38 0.50
N VAL A 6 0.67 -3.38 1.37
CA VAL A 6 0.50 -3.64 2.80
C VAL A 6 -0.24 -2.47 3.45
N GLY A 7 -1.34 -2.75 4.15
CA GLY A 7 -2.12 -1.71 4.80
C GLY A 7 -3.62 -2.02 4.86
N GLY A 8 -4.31 -1.27 5.73
CA GLY A 8 -5.72 -1.50 6.01
C GLY A 8 -6.47 -0.25 6.47
N GLY A 9 -7.55 -0.48 7.20
CA GLY A 9 -8.47 0.55 7.66
C GLY A 9 -8.04 1.18 8.98
N GLN A 10 -8.24 2.48 9.12
CA GLN A 10 -7.97 3.19 10.37
C GLN A 10 -8.94 2.75 11.49
N GLU A 11 -8.44 2.60 12.71
CA GLU A 11 -9.26 2.39 13.90
C GLU A 11 -9.60 3.72 14.61
N PRO A 12 -10.72 3.79 15.35
CA PRO A 12 -11.07 4.98 16.12
C PRO A 12 -9.96 5.41 17.09
N GLY A 13 -9.54 6.67 16.99
CA GLY A 13 -8.52 7.27 17.84
C GLY A 13 -7.09 7.16 17.31
N GLU A 14 -6.86 6.44 16.22
CA GLU A 14 -5.56 6.44 15.52
C GLU A 14 -5.40 7.69 14.66
N THR A 15 -4.17 8.12 14.43
CA THR A 15 -3.75 8.94 13.30
C THR A 15 -3.53 8.06 12.06
N ILE A 16 -3.41 8.67 10.87
CA ILE A 16 -3.14 7.92 9.63
C ILE A 16 -1.78 7.20 9.73
N ALA A 17 -0.78 7.82 10.35
CA ALA A 17 0.54 7.23 10.53
C ALA A 17 0.51 6.04 11.51
N GLU A 18 -0.24 6.15 12.63
CA GLU A 18 -0.42 5.04 13.57
C GLU A 18 -1.13 3.85 12.92
N CYS A 19 -2.19 4.10 12.13
CA CYS A 19 -2.84 3.05 11.35
C CYS A 19 -1.87 2.38 10.37
N ALA A 20 -1.13 3.15 9.57
CA ALA A 20 -0.16 2.59 8.62
C ALA A 20 0.92 1.74 9.31
N LEU A 21 1.40 2.17 10.48
CA LEU A 21 2.38 1.42 11.26
C LEU A 21 1.78 0.13 11.83
N ARG A 22 0.58 0.18 12.44
CA ARG A 22 -0.09 -1.00 12.99
C ARG A 22 -0.33 -2.04 11.90
N GLU A 23 -0.97 -1.65 10.80
CA GLU A 23 -1.29 -2.55 9.69
C GLU A 23 -0.02 -3.19 9.11
N ALA A 24 1.05 -2.41 8.93
CA ALA A 24 2.31 -2.96 8.45
C ALA A 24 2.95 -3.96 9.43
N GLN A 25 2.87 -3.71 10.74
CA GLN A 25 3.37 -4.64 11.76
C GLN A 25 2.53 -5.92 11.83
N GLU A 26 1.21 -5.81 11.67
CA GLU A 26 0.26 -6.92 11.69
C GLU A 26 0.43 -7.82 10.45
N GLU A 27 0.39 -7.25 9.25
CA GLU A 27 0.47 -8.00 7.99
C GLU A 27 1.88 -8.59 7.72
N LEU A 28 2.93 -7.87 8.12
CA LEU A 28 4.32 -8.36 8.00
C LEU A 28 4.75 -9.18 9.22
N GLY A 29 3.87 -9.38 10.20
CA GLY A 29 4.16 -10.17 11.41
C GLY A 29 5.44 -9.74 12.12
N ASN A 30 5.79 -8.45 12.05
CA ASN A 30 7.04 -7.90 12.58
C ASN A 30 6.80 -6.58 13.34
N PRO A 31 6.98 -6.56 14.67
CA PRO A 31 6.82 -5.34 15.46
C PRO A 31 7.93 -4.30 15.24
N ASN A 32 9.02 -4.65 14.54
CA ASN A 32 10.15 -3.75 14.30
C ASN A 32 10.03 -2.93 13.02
N VAL A 33 8.88 -2.98 12.32
CA VAL A 33 8.60 -2.06 11.21
C VAL A 33 8.70 -0.63 11.71
N ARG A 34 9.36 0.23 10.92
CA ARG A 34 9.48 1.66 11.20
C ARG A 34 9.05 2.47 10.00
N LEU A 35 8.19 3.46 10.22
CA LEU A 35 7.89 4.45 9.21
C LEU A 35 9.08 5.40 9.04
N LEU A 36 9.32 5.77 7.78
CA LEU A 36 10.36 6.71 7.37
C LEU A 36 9.71 8.01 6.93
N SER A 37 10.18 9.13 7.50
CA SER A 37 9.73 10.46 7.06
C SER A 37 10.09 10.68 5.59
N SER A 38 9.10 11.07 4.80
CA SER A 38 9.34 11.47 3.41
C SER A 38 9.91 12.89 3.34
N THR A 39 10.84 13.12 2.41
CA THR A 39 11.36 14.48 2.12
C THR A 39 10.39 15.33 1.31
N ALA A 40 9.39 14.70 0.70
CA ALA A 40 8.34 15.34 -0.07
C ALA A 40 7.02 14.58 0.13
N THR A 41 5.92 15.31 0.24
CA THR A 41 4.58 14.75 0.26
C THR A 41 3.87 15.15 -1.03
N TYR A 42 3.28 14.18 -1.71
CA TYR A 42 2.45 14.39 -2.88
C TYR A 42 0.99 14.23 -2.50
N PHE A 43 0.16 15.15 -2.96
CA PHE A 43 -1.29 15.02 -2.90
C PHE A 43 -1.80 14.54 -4.27
N HIS A 44 -2.56 13.46 -4.28
CA HIS A 44 -3.19 12.92 -5.49
C HIS A 44 -4.71 12.93 -5.35
N ASN A 45 -5.37 13.73 -6.20
CA ASN A 45 -6.81 13.74 -6.34
C ASN A 45 -7.23 12.63 -7.33
N MET A 46 -7.65 11.48 -6.81
CA MET A 46 -7.97 10.30 -7.63
C MET A 46 -9.18 10.51 -8.54
N ASP A 47 -10.05 11.48 -8.23
CA ASP A 47 -11.19 11.83 -9.08
C ASP A 47 -10.74 12.51 -10.39
N THR A 48 -9.60 13.20 -10.38
CA THR A 48 -9.10 14.00 -11.52
C THR A 48 -7.74 13.54 -12.04
N ASP A 49 -7.12 12.53 -11.41
CA ASP A 49 -5.74 12.07 -11.65
C ASP A 49 -4.69 13.20 -11.47
N GLU A 50 -5.04 14.28 -10.76
CA GLU A 50 -4.13 15.40 -10.52
C GLU A 50 -3.18 15.06 -9.37
N VAL A 51 -1.88 15.21 -9.61
CA VAL A 51 -0.83 15.01 -8.60
C VAL A 51 -0.02 16.28 -8.43
N VAL A 52 0.04 16.78 -7.20
CA VAL A 52 0.80 17.99 -6.85
C VAL A 52 1.64 17.75 -5.61
N GLN A 53 2.85 18.30 -5.56
CA GLN A 53 3.65 18.30 -4.34
C GLN A 53 3.10 19.34 -3.37
N VAL A 54 2.93 18.95 -2.11
CA VAL A 54 2.37 19.81 -1.05
C VAL A 54 3.29 19.86 0.17
N PRO A 55 3.30 20.97 0.93
CA PRO A 55 3.95 20.98 2.24
C PRO A 55 3.15 20.09 3.22
N CYS A 56 3.86 19.40 4.10
CA CYS A 56 3.29 18.63 5.19
C CYS A 56 3.99 19.03 6.49
N ILE A 57 3.23 19.18 7.57
CA ILE A 57 3.73 19.58 8.90
C ILE A 57 3.71 18.42 9.90
N ASP A 58 3.26 17.24 9.47
CA ASP A 58 3.22 16.05 10.31
C ASP A 58 4.65 15.64 10.68
N GLU A 59 4.83 15.08 11.88
CA GLU A 59 6.14 14.61 12.35
C GLU A 59 6.72 13.52 11.45
N THR A 60 5.85 12.63 10.97
CA THR A 60 6.16 11.63 9.94
C THR A 60 5.31 11.94 8.71
N PRO A 61 5.80 12.74 7.74
CA PRO A 61 5.04 13.03 6.53
C PRO A 61 4.84 11.79 5.67
N PRO A 62 3.62 11.52 5.16
CA PRO A 62 3.42 10.49 4.15
C PRO A 62 4.16 10.86 2.86
N PHE A 63 4.55 9.85 2.09
CA PHE A 63 5.07 10.09 0.74
C PHE A 63 3.93 10.51 -0.20
N LEU A 64 2.78 9.84 -0.11
CA LEU A 64 1.63 10.12 -0.94
C LEU A 64 0.37 10.17 -0.06
N LEU A 65 -0.37 11.28 -0.14
CA LEU A 65 -1.71 11.42 0.39
C LEU A 65 -2.69 11.45 -0.78
N GLN A 66 -3.67 10.56 -0.76
CA GLN A 66 -4.69 10.46 -1.79
C GLN A 66 -6.06 10.79 -1.23
N ARG A 67 -6.93 11.28 -2.12
CA ARG A 67 -8.37 11.30 -1.84
C ARG A 67 -9.16 10.78 -3.02
N ILE A 68 -10.34 10.25 -2.74
CA ILE A 68 -11.39 9.95 -3.70
C ILE A 68 -12.74 10.38 -3.13
N THR A 69 -13.67 10.79 -3.98
CA THR A 69 -15.03 11.14 -3.54
C THR A 69 -15.69 9.93 -2.88
N SER A 70 -16.22 10.14 -1.66
CA SER A 70 -16.96 9.10 -0.94
C SER A 70 -18.31 8.84 -1.61
N SER A 71 -18.66 7.56 -1.80
CA SER A 71 -20.01 7.19 -2.25
C SER A 71 -21.07 7.42 -1.18
N ASN A 72 -20.68 7.42 0.10
CA ASN A 72 -21.56 7.58 1.26
C ASN A 72 -20.99 8.68 2.18
N PRO A 73 -21.19 9.97 1.87
CA PRO A 73 -20.55 11.05 2.61
C PRO A 73 -21.09 11.22 4.05
N ASP A 74 -22.31 10.73 4.31
CA ASP A 74 -22.97 10.82 5.60
C ASP A 74 -22.73 9.59 6.50
N GLU A 75 -22.01 8.57 5.99
CA GLU A 75 -21.69 7.35 6.72
C GLU A 75 -20.18 7.22 6.89
N PRO A 76 -19.68 6.88 8.10
CA PRO A 76 -18.27 6.69 8.29
C PRO A 76 -17.85 5.34 7.70
N TYR A 77 -16.61 5.25 7.20
CA TYR A 77 -16.07 3.99 6.68
C TYR A 77 -16.15 2.85 7.72
N LYS A 78 -15.92 3.18 9.00
CA LYS A 78 -16.08 2.31 10.16
C LYS A 78 -16.72 3.10 11.32
N PRO A 79 -17.57 2.50 12.17
CA PRO A 79 -18.10 3.18 13.35
C PRO A 79 -17.00 3.80 14.21
N GLY A 80 -17.16 5.08 14.56
CA GLY A 80 -16.18 5.84 15.35
C GLY A 80 -15.18 6.65 14.52
N LEU A 81 -15.15 6.48 13.20
CA LEU A 81 -14.40 7.37 12.30
C LEU A 81 -15.24 8.58 11.87
N PRO A 82 -14.61 9.67 11.40
CA PRO A 82 -15.32 10.81 10.82
C PRO A 82 -16.10 10.43 9.55
N THR A 83 -17.20 11.16 9.30
CA THR A 83 -17.88 11.19 8.00
C THR A 83 -17.29 12.30 7.14
N GLY A 84 -17.60 12.30 5.84
CA GLY A 84 -17.17 13.38 4.96
C GLY A 84 -17.26 13.07 3.47
N PRO A 85 -17.06 14.11 2.64
CA PRO A 85 -17.18 13.99 1.19
C PRO A 85 -16.09 13.15 0.53
N TYR A 86 -15.02 12.80 1.25
CA TYR A 86 -13.86 12.11 0.70
C TYR A 86 -13.42 10.96 1.61
N VAL A 87 -12.90 9.92 0.97
CA VAL A 87 -12.05 8.90 1.61
C VAL A 87 -10.60 9.27 1.33
N TYR A 88 -9.76 9.21 2.36
CA TYR A 88 -8.33 9.53 2.26
C TYR A 88 -7.48 8.26 2.40
N PHE A 89 -6.39 8.19 1.65
CA PHE A 89 -5.39 7.13 1.77
C PHE A 89 -4.02 7.77 2.02
N GLY A 90 -3.30 7.29 3.03
CA GLY A 90 -1.93 7.73 3.33
C GLY A 90 -0.95 6.60 3.03
N LEU A 91 0.03 6.86 2.16
CA LEU A 91 1.10 5.93 1.86
C LEU A 91 2.41 6.45 2.44
N TYR A 92 3.02 5.61 3.25
CA TYR A 92 4.28 5.89 3.94
C TYR A 92 5.38 5.02 3.37
N ARG A 93 6.60 5.55 3.43
CA ARG A 93 7.79 4.73 3.30
C ARG A 93 8.02 4.04 4.64
N ALA A 94 8.39 2.77 4.61
CA ALA A 94 8.72 2.01 5.81
C ALA A 94 9.95 1.14 5.57
N GLU A 95 10.57 0.72 6.66
CA GLU A 95 11.63 -0.29 6.64
C GLU A 95 11.38 -1.36 7.70
N THR A 96 11.87 -2.55 7.41
CA THR A 96 11.84 -3.72 8.29
C THR A 96 13.05 -4.60 8.00
N ASP A 97 13.51 -5.34 9.00
CA ASP A 97 14.62 -6.29 8.89
C ASP A 97 14.16 -7.68 8.42
N GLU A 98 12.93 -8.06 8.77
CA GLU A 98 12.30 -9.33 8.38
C GLU A 98 10.81 -9.12 8.06
N ALA A 99 10.20 -10.08 7.36
CA ALA A 99 8.75 -10.22 7.34
C ALA A 99 8.36 -11.67 7.62
N ARG A 100 7.18 -11.84 8.20
CA ARG A 100 6.57 -13.12 8.56
C ARG A 100 5.10 -13.03 8.24
N ILE A 101 4.51 -14.08 7.68
CA ILE A 101 3.05 -14.12 7.55
C ILE A 101 2.47 -14.36 8.94
N ASN A 102 1.65 -13.44 9.40
CA ASN A 102 0.87 -13.64 10.61
C ASN A 102 -0.22 -14.69 10.34
N PRO A 103 -0.28 -15.81 11.10
CA PRO A 103 -1.25 -16.87 10.86
C PRO A 103 -2.71 -16.46 11.09
N ASP A 104 -2.95 -15.37 11.81
CA ASP A 104 -4.30 -14.86 12.10
C ASP A 104 -4.81 -13.86 11.06
N ASP A 105 -4.01 -13.57 10.03
CA ASP A 105 -4.33 -12.65 8.95
C ASP A 105 -4.89 -13.38 7.71
N ASP A 106 -5.70 -12.66 6.93
CA ASP A 106 -6.31 -13.10 5.67
C ASP A 106 -5.32 -13.04 4.48
N VAL A 107 -4.09 -12.58 4.73
CA VAL A 107 -3.00 -12.55 3.74
C VAL A 107 -2.52 -13.97 3.41
N ALA A 108 -2.66 -14.37 2.14
CA ALA A 108 -2.20 -15.68 1.66
C ALA A 108 -0.67 -15.79 1.55
N ALA A 109 -0.02 -14.68 1.15
CA ALA A 109 1.41 -14.60 0.93
C ALA A 109 1.89 -13.14 0.85
N ILE A 110 3.18 -12.92 1.12
CA ILE A 110 3.88 -11.67 0.90
C ILE A 110 4.81 -11.86 -0.30
N LEU A 111 4.59 -11.05 -1.34
CA LEU A 111 5.43 -11.03 -2.53
C LEU A 111 6.36 -9.81 -2.47
N PHE A 112 7.67 -10.05 -2.34
CA PHE A 112 8.68 -9.01 -2.43
C PHE A 112 9.03 -8.77 -3.89
N VAL A 113 8.71 -7.58 -4.38
CA VAL A 113 8.86 -7.21 -5.79
C VAL A 113 9.96 -6.16 -5.88
N PRO A 114 11.09 -6.45 -6.54
CA PRO A 114 12.05 -5.42 -6.87
C PRO A 114 11.35 -4.34 -7.70
N VAL A 115 11.64 -3.08 -7.39
CA VAL A 115 10.99 -1.91 -7.99
C VAL A 115 10.95 -1.99 -9.52
N GLU A 116 12.07 -2.37 -10.14
CA GLU A 116 12.21 -2.50 -11.59
C GLU A 116 11.32 -3.59 -12.21
N ARG A 117 10.74 -4.48 -11.39
CA ARG A 117 9.81 -5.54 -11.82
C ARG A 117 8.35 -5.13 -11.70
N TRP A 118 8.05 -3.99 -11.06
CA TRP A 118 6.69 -3.49 -10.92
C TRP A 118 5.91 -3.43 -12.26
N PRO A 119 6.46 -2.92 -13.38
CA PRO A 119 5.72 -2.87 -14.64
C PRO A 119 5.30 -4.24 -15.18
N VAL A 120 6.04 -5.30 -14.83
CA VAL A 120 5.71 -6.68 -15.23
C VAL A 120 4.56 -7.22 -14.40
N LEU A 121 4.55 -6.92 -13.10
CA LEU A 121 3.45 -7.29 -12.20
C LEU A 121 2.11 -6.68 -12.68
N GLU A 122 2.13 -5.43 -13.13
CA GLU A 122 0.94 -4.74 -13.65
C GLU A 122 0.39 -5.37 -14.94
N GLN A 123 1.22 -6.08 -15.69
CA GLN A 123 0.83 -6.75 -16.94
C GLN A 123 0.23 -8.14 -16.72
N SER A 124 -0.24 -8.43 -15.51
CA SER A 124 -0.90 -9.70 -15.14
C SER A 124 -0.02 -10.95 -15.35
N ALA A 125 1.25 -10.83 -14.95
CA ALA A 125 2.20 -11.94 -14.92
C ALA A 125 1.74 -13.07 -14.00
N THR A 126 2.22 -14.29 -14.26
CA THR A 126 2.02 -15.41 -13.33
C THR A 126 2.99 -15.30 -12.15
N LEU A 127 2.64 -15.93 -11.02
CA LEU A 127 3.52 -15.98 -9.87
C LEU A 127 4.89 -16.59 -10.22
N GLY A 128 4.93 -17.66 -11.02
CA GLY A 128 6.16 -18.29 -11.49
C GLY A 128 7.05 -17.35 -12.31
N GLN A 129 6.46 -16.55 -13.20
CA GLN A 129 7.20 -15.54 -13.96
C GLN A 129 7.82 -14.50 -13.04
N MET A 130 7.10 -14.05 -12.01
CA MET A 130 7.64 -13.09 -11.04
C MET A 130 8.81 -13.70 -10.24
N MET A 131 8.70 -14.96 -9.83
CA MET A 131 9.79 -15.68 -9.15
C MET A 131 11.05 -15.80 -10.03
N GLU A 132 10.88 -16.15 -11.32
CA GLU A 132 11.99 -16.22 -12.29
C GLU A 132 12.68 -14.86 -12.49
N LEU A 133 11.96 -13.76 -12.28
CA LEU A 133 12.47 -12.38 -12.38
C LEU A 133 13.13 -11.87 -11.08
N GLY A 134 13.28 -12.74 -10.07
CA GLY A 134 13.94 -12.43 -8.81
C GLY A 134 13.02 -11.86 -7.74
N CYS A 135 11.70 -11.98 -7.87
CA CYS A 135 10.81 -11.72 -6.74
C CYS A 135 10.94 -12.84 -5.71
N GLU A 136 10.79 -12.49 -4.44
CA GLU A 136 10.76 -13.44 -3.34
C GLU A 136 9.33 -13.61 -2.85
N LEU A 137 8.99 -14.83 -2.43
CA LEU A 137 7.66 -15.14 -1.93
C LEU A 137 7.79 -15.79 -0.57
N LEU A 138 7.17 -15.15 0.42
CA LEU A 138 6.81 -15.81 1.66
C LEU A 138 5.35 -16.26 1.51
N GLU A 139 5.06 -17.54 1.69
CA GLU A 139 3.71 -18.09 1.51
C GLU A 139 3.29 -18.96 2.70
N ARG A 140 2.03 -18.83 3.13
CA ARG A 140 1.48 -19.60 4.26
C ARG A 140 1.25 -21.07 3.88
N ALA A 141 0.86 -21.29 2.64
CA ALA A 141 0.67 -22.58 2.02
C ALA A 141 1.13 -22.50 0.55
N PRO A 142 1.50 -23.62 -0.08
CA PRO A 142 1.95 -23.60 -1.47
C PRO A 142 0.94 -22.96 -2.42
N ILE A 143 1.35 -21.90 -3.12
CA ILE A 143 0.54 -21.22 -4.14
C ILE A 143 0.94 -21.70 -5.54
N PRO A 144 -0.01 -22.19 -6.38
CA PRO A 144 0.30 -22.61 -7.75
C PRO A 144 0.96 -21.50 -8.57
N ARG A 145 2.09 -21.80 -9.21
CA ARG A 145 2.95 -20.82 -9.87
C ARG A 145 2.38 -20.31 -11.20
N GLU A 146 1.44 -21.03 -11.78
CA GLU A 146 0.69 -20.65 -12.97
C GLU A 146 -0.42 -19.61 -12.68
N LEU A 147 -0.73 -19.33 -11.41
CA LEU A 147 -1.74 -18.34 -11.06
C LEU A 147 -1.32 -16.96 -11.54
N ARG A 148 -2.24 -16.30 -12.27
CA ARG A 148 -2.08 -14.92 -12.67
C ARG A 148 -2.26 -13.99 -11.48
N LEU A 149 -1.32 -13.09 -11.30
CA LEU A 149 -1.40 -12.00 -10.37
C LEU A 149 -2.21 -10.86 -11.01
N TRP A 150 -2.99 -10.16 -10.21
CA TRP A 150 -3.81 -9.04 -10.67
C TRP A 150 -3.64 -7.88 -9.70
N VAL A 151 -3.22 -6.74 -10.25
CA VAL A 151 -3.10 -5.47 -9.52
C VAL A 151 -4.30 -4.59 -9.90
N PRO A 152 -5.07 -4.07 -8.94
CA PRO A 152 -6.18 -3.15 -9.24
C PRO A 152 -5.76 -1.91 -10.03
N GLU A 153 -6.66 -1.41 -10.89
CA GLU A 153 -6.43 -0.19 -11.69
C GLU A 153 -6.31 1.09 -10.84
N ASN A 154 -6.83 1.07 -9.62
CA ASN A 154 -6.72 2.16 -8.66
C ASN A 154 -5.62 1.92 -7.60
N GLU A 155 -4.76 0.92 -7.79
CA GLU A 155 -3.65 0.65 -6.87
C GLU A 155 -2.70 1.85 -6.78
N SER A 156 -2.55 2.37 -5.57
CA SER A 156 -1.77 3.58 -5.27
C SER A 156 -0.29 3.42 -5.58
N MET A 157 0.24 2.21 -5.51
CA MET A 157 1.63 1.92 -5.84
C MET A 157 1.97 2.35 -7.29
N ARG A 158 1.02 2.32 -8.23
CA ARG A 158 1.22 2.84 -9.59
C ARG A 158 1.63 4.32 -9.60
N THR A 159 0.95 5.14 -8.80
CA THR A 159 1.28 6.56 -8.65
C THR A 159 2.62 6.73 -7.95
N VAL A 160 2.88 5.95 -6.90
CA VAL A 160 4.17 5.98 -6.17
C VAL A 160 5.35 5.70 -7.11
N MET A 161 5.22 4.67 -7.94
CA MET A 161 6.28 4.28 -8.88
C MET A 161 6.58 5.36 -9.92
N ARG A 162 5.54 6.05 -10.44
CA ARG A 162 5.72 7.20 -11.36
C ARG A 162 6.43 8.38 -10.70
N LEU A 163 6.20 8.61 -9.41
CA LEU A 163 6.79 9.72 -8.67
C LEU A 163 8.24 9.45 -8.24
N LEU A 164 8.54 8.21 -7.83
CA LEU A 164 9.89 7.81 -7.43
C LEU A 164 10.82 7.54 -8.62
N PHE A 165 10.25 7.02 -9.71
CA PHE A 165 10.97 6.60 -10.91
C PHE A 165 10.30 7.19 -12.15
N PRO A 166 10.35 8.53 -12.33
CA PRO A 166 9.75 9.17 -13.49
C PRO A 166 10.39 8.61 -14.77
N PRO A 167 9.61 8.43 -15.86
CA PRO A 167 10.19 8.08 -17.14
C PRO A 167 11.15 9.19 -17.59
N ASP A 168 12.31 8.80 -18.14
CA ASP A 168 13.27 9.71 -18.78
C ASP A 168 12.64 10.50 -19.94
#